data_AF-A0A2G5REC3-F1
#
_entry.id   AF-A0A2G5REC3-F1
#
_cell.length_a   1.000
_cell.length_b   1.000
_cell.length_c   1.000
_cell.angle_alpha   90.00
_cell.angle_beta   90.00
_cell.angle_gamma   90.00
#
_symmetry.space_group_name_H-M   'P 1'
#
loop_
_entity.id
_entity.type
_entity.pdbx_description
1 polymer ?
#
loop_
_entity_poly.entity_id
_entity_poly.type
_entity_poly.pdbx_seq_one_letter_code
_entity_poly.pdbx_strand_id
1 'polypeptide(L)'
;MIQPPDSLDASRLQTALTRRFLLPVLPELETLFLAMRAETDTALAPGALARRDKPYPYGYCMEITQDVVINLRARNARARSSAARAVSAFLKHGGAATMIWGVLRDRYFQNAIQMGSLYIDVANDSVDPNKPKVEILPMAESGLELVRDVDHFARIAERYWGVRCYANIALPDLAPLFPVIIVDPLKHVLLQSRTGYMMRLLGGDGFRKSEQWLKTAPQPPAEVVTGLRQNCPADILATNPVATREAAVGACSALRQKVSTLDGAWIEQMAALFDRVPEVRILDTPSKPVPLIDMKRTNARFITSEAAAAA
;
A
#
# COMPACT_ATOMS: atom_id res chain seq x y z
N MET A 1 5.64 -8.49 6.82
CA MET A 1 4.49 -8.24 5.91
C MET A 1 3.28 -7.86 6.75
N ILE A 2 2.67 -6.68 6.57
CA ILE A 2 1.53 -6.23 7.41
C ILE A 2 0.24 -6.89 6.94
N GLN A 3 -0.32 -7.79 7.77
CA GLN A 3 -1.65 -8.33 7.57
C GLN A 3 -2.67 -7.18 7.60
N PRO A 4 -3.57 -7.05 6.60
CA PRO A 4 -4.77 -6.23 6.75
C PRO A 4 -5.43 -6.61 8.07
N PRO A 5 -5.75 -5.66 8.96
CA PRO A 5 -6.58 -6.01 10.08
C PRO A 5 -7.98 -6.37 9.55
N ASP A 6 -8.67 -7.33 10.19
CA ASP A 6 -10.05 -7.67 9.82
C ASP A 6 -11.01 -6.49 10.03
N SER A 7 -10.69 -5.62 11.00
CA SER A 7 -11.39 -4.38 11.29
C SER A 7 -10.44 -3.31 11.80
N LEU A 8 -10.75 -2.04 11.53
CA LEU A 8 -10.10 -0.88 12.16
C LEU A 8 -10.67 -0.58 13.55
N ASP A 9 -11.74 -1.27 13.96
CA ASP A 9 -12.35 -1.07 15.28
C ASP A 9 -11.42 -1.53 16.41
N ALA A 10 -11.16 -0.62 17.35
CA ALA A 10 -10.38 -0.95 18.53
C ALA A 10 -11.18 -1.85 19.48
N SER A 11 -10.55 -2.92 19.96
CA SER A 11 -11.14 -3.78 20.98
C SER A 11 -11.40 -3.02 22.29
N ARG A 12 -12.29 -3.55 23.14
CA ARG A 12 -12.58 -2.96 24.47
C ARG A 12 -11.31 -2.69 25.28
N LEU A 13 -10.35 -3.61 25.23
CA LEU A 13 -9.04 -3.45 25.89
C LEU A 13 -8.27 -2.27 25.30
N GLN A 14 -8.12 -2.20 23.98
CA GLN A 14 -7.40 -1.12 23.31
C GLN A 14 -8.02 0.25 23.60
N THR A 15 -9.35 0.35 23.57
CA THR A 15 -10.08 1.57 23.92
C THR A 15 -9.85 1.98 25.37
N ALA A 16 -9.90 1.04 26.32
CA ALA A 16 -9.66 1.32 27.74
C ALA A 16 -8.22 1.80 27.99
N LEU A 17 -7.23 1.15 27.37
CA LEU A 17 -5.82 1.55 27.46
C LEU A 17 -5.58 2.92 26.82
N THR A 18 -6.20 3.20 25.68
CA THR A 18 -6.11 4.50 25.00
C THR A 18 -6.65 5.61 25.89
N ARG A 19 -7.85 5.43 26.48
CA ARG A 19 -8.45 6.39 27.41
C ARG A 19 -7.58 6.61 28.65
N ARG A 20 -6.99 5.55 29.19
CA ARG A 20 -6.18 5.61 30.41
C ARG A 20 -4.83 6.29 30.20
N PHE A 21 -4.15 5.97 29.09
CA PHE A 21 -2.75 6.35 28.92
C PHE A 21 -2.55 7.44 27.87
N LEU A 22 -3.23 7.37 26.72
CA LEU A 22 -2.91 8.22 25.56
C LEU A 22 -3.74 9.51 25.51
N LEU A 23 -5.06 9.42 25.72
CA LEU A 23 -5.94 10.61 25.67
C LEU A 23 -5.54 11.72 26.65
N PRO A 24 -5.10 11.45 27.90
CA PRO A 24 -4.72 12.51 28.83
C PRO A 24 -3.52 13.36 28.40
N VAL A 25 -2.74 12.87 27.41
CA VAL A 25 -1.52 13.53 26.92
C VAL A 25 -1.57 13.74 25.40
N LEU A 26 -2.78 13.88 24.84
CA LEU A 26 -2.97 13.97 23.39
C LEU A 26 -2.16 15.12 22.74
N PRO A 27 -2.11 16.34 23.31
CA PRO A 27 -1.28 17.42 22.75
C PRO A 27 0.22 17.10 22.80
N GLU A 28 0.69 16.48 23.89
CA GLU A 28 2.10 16.08 23.99
C GLU A 28 2.44 14.88 23.09
N LEU A 29 1.44 14.05 22.76
CA LEU A 29 1.57 12.95 21.81
C LEU A 29 1.83 13.51 20.41
N GLU A 30 1.11 14.55 19.99
CA GLU A 30 1.36 15.25 18.73
C GLU A 30 2.79 15.81 18.68
N THR A 31 3.24 16.47 19.76
CA THR A 31 4.62 16.98 19.87
C THR A 31 5.65 15.87 19.75
N LEU A 32 5.41 14.72 20.41
CA LEU A 32 6.27 13.55 20.33
C LEU A 32 6.37 13.01 18.88
N PHE A 33 5.25 12.87 18.19
CA PHE A 33 5.25 12.37 16.81
C PHE A 33 5.81 13.38 15.81
N LEU A 34 5.64 14.69 16.04
CA LEU A 34 6.31 15.72 15.24
C LEU A 34 7.82 15.65 15.38
N ALA A 35 8.34 15.42 16.59
CA ALA A 35 9.78 15.21 16.80
C ALA A 35 10.28 13.95 16.09
N MET A 36 9.53 12.84 16.17
CA MET A 36 9.87 11.60 15.45
C MET A 36 9.83 11.81 13.93
N ARG A 37 8.86 12.57 13.43
CA ARG A 37 8.74 12.93 12.01
C ARG A 37 9.90 13.81 11.55
N ALA A 38 10.39 14.74 12.37
CA ALA A 38 11.55 15.55 12.04
C ALA A 38 12.84 14.70 11.93
N GLU A 39 13.02 13.70 12.80
CA GLU A 39 14.12 12.72 12.66
C GLU A 39 13.99 11.93 11.35
N THR A 40 12.77 11.50 10.99
CA THR A 40 12.49 10.82 9.72
C THR A 40 12.78 11.70 8.51
N ASP A 41 12.33 12.96 8.52
CA ASP A 41 12.59 13.93 7.44
C ASP A 41 14.10 14.09 7.23
N THR A 42 14.88 14.20 8.31
CA THR A 42 16.35 14.32 8.27
C THR A 42 17.01 13.10 7.62
N ALA A 43 16.48 11.89 7.87
CA ALA A 43 17.01 10.66 7.31
C ALA A 43 16.61 10.45 5.84
N LEU A 44 15.36 10.77 5.48
CA LEU A 44 14.80 10.44 4.17
C LEU A 44 14.95 11.53 3.11
N ALA A 45 14.79 12.80 3.48
CA ALA A 45 14.72 13.90 2.52
C ALA A 45 15.98 14.05 1.64
N PRO A 46 17.22 13.91 2.15
CA PRO A 46 18.43 14.08 1.33
C PRO A 46 18.55 13.08 0.17
N GLY A 47 17.99 11.88 0.32
CA GLY A 47 18.01 10.84 -0.72
C GLY A 47 16.67 10.67 -1.45
N ALA A 48 15.69 11.52 -1.19
CA ALA A 48 14.36 11.39 -1.76
C ALA A 48 14.33 11.83 -3.23
N LEU A 49 13.82 10.95 -4.10
CA LEU A 49 13.51 11.28 -5.48
C LEU A 49 12.13 11.93 -5.55
N ALA A 50 11.97 12.90 -6.46
CA ALA A 50 10.66 13.47 -6.73
C ALA A 50 9.67 12.37 -7.18
N ARG A 51 8.42 12.46 -6.73
CA ARG A 51 7.32 11.58 -7.16
C ARG A 51 6.27 12.42 -7.84
N ARG A 52 5.91 12.08 -9.09
CA ARG A 52 4.95 12.85 -9.92
C ARG A 52 5.31 14.34 -9.99
N ASP A 53 6.60 14.62 -10.26
CA ASP A 53 7.16 15.97 -10.33
C ASP A 53 7.02 16.82 -9.06
N LYS A 54 6.67 16.20 -7.93
CA LYS A 54 6.57 16.87 -6.63
C LYS A 54 7.72 16.44 -5.74
N PRO A 55 8.35 17.38 -5.01
CA PRO A 55 9.42 17.06 -4.09
C PRO A 55 8.88 16.27 -2.89
N TYR A 56 9.81 15.72 -2.10
CA TYR A 56 9.51 15.23 -0.76
C TYR A 56 8.70 16.27 0.04
N PRO A 57 7.66 15.88 0.81
CA PRO A 57 7.26 14.52 1.19
C PRO A 57 6.20 13.87 0.29
N TYR A 58 5.95 14.43 -0.90
CA TYR A 58 4.84 13.96 -1.73
C TYR A 58 4.99 12.47 -2.11
N GLY A 59 3.97 11.67 -1.79
CA GLY A 59 3.95 10.24 -2.05
C GLY A 59 4.81 9.38 -1.12
N TYR A 60 5.40 9.93 -0.06
CA TYR A 60 6.27 9.21 0.89
C TYR A 60 5.54 8.69 2.15
N CYS A 61 4.20 8.62 2.16
CA CYS A 61 3.46 8.24 3.37
C CYS A 61 3.84 6.87 3.93
N MET A 62 4.17 5.91 3.07
CA MET A 62 4.60 4.58 3.50
C MET A 62 5.96 4.65 4.20
N GLU A 63 6.97 5.23 3.56
CA GLU A 63 8.34 5.26 4.06
C GLU A 63 8.45 6.06 5.36
N ILE A 64 7.73 7.18 5.42
CA ILE A 64 7.67 8.02 6.63
C ILE A 64 7.04 7.23 7.79
N THR A 65 5.85 6.67 7.57
CA THR A 65 5.14 5.90 8.61
C THR A 65 5.93 4.67 9.04
N GLN A 66 6.55 3.97 8.10
CA GLN A 66 7.36 2.79 8.37
C GLN A 66 8.61 3.14 9.21
N ASP A 67 9.33 4.21 8.86
CA ASP A 67 10.49 4.65 9.65
C ASP A 67 10.08 5.00 11.10
N VAL A 68 8.97 5.73 11.26
CA VAL A 68 8.46 6.07 12.60
C VAL A 68 8.08 4.81 13.38
N VAL A 69 7.40 3.84 12.77
CA VAL A 69 7.01 2.59 13.44
C VAL A 69 8.22 1.75 13.84
N ILE A 70 9.19 1.58 12.93
CA ILE A 70 10.43 0.83 13.19
C ILE A 70 11.20 1.44 14.37
N ASN A 71 11.30 2.76 14.39
CA ASN A 71 12.07 3.49 15.40
C ASN A 71 11.26 3.90 16.63
N LEU A 72 9.95 3.59 16.69
CA LEU A 72 9.03 4.09 17.71
C LEU A 72 9.57 3.81 19.11
N ARG A 73 9.94 2.57 19.42
CA ARG A 73 10.41 2.18 20.76
C ARG A 73 11.69 2.93 21.15
N ALA A 74 12.67 2.99 20.25
CA ALA A 74 13.96 3.63 20.50
C ALA A 74 13.84 5.15 20.64
N ARG A 75 13.08 5.82 19.75
CA ARG A 75 12.79 7.26 19.84
C ARG A 75 11.98 7.60 21.09
N ASN A 76 10.98 6.78 21.41
CA ASN A 76 10.16 6.97 22.60
C ASN A 76 10.98 6.89 23.89
N ALA A 77 11.89 5.91 24.01
CA ALA A 77 12.77 5.79 25.16
C ALA A 77 13.68 7.01 25.37
N ARG A 78 14.11 7.66 24.27
CA ARG A 78 15.00 8.84 24.31
C ARG A 78 14.27 10.14 24.68
N ALA A 79 13.00 10.30 24.28
CA ALA A 79 12.28 11.56 24.40
C ALA A 79 12.02 12.03 25.86
N ARG A 80 11.96 11.11 26.83
CA ARG A 80 11.77 11.40 28.28
C ARG A 80 10.61 12.34 28.64
N SER A 81 9.62 12.51 27.77
CA SER A 81 8.44 13.37 27.96
C SER A 81 7.27 12.65 28.68
N SER A 82 6.23 13.40 29.04
CA SER A 82 4.97 12.83 29.55
C SER A 82 4.34 11.87 28.53
N ALA A 83 4.24 12.29 27.26
CA ALA A 83 3.79 11.44 26.17
C ALA A 83 4.64 10.17 26.01
N ALA A 84 5.97 10.27 26.14
CA ALA A 84 6.83 9.10 26.02
C ALA A 84 6.61 8.06 27.12
N ARG A 85 6.36 8.52 28.36
CA ARG A 85 5.97 7.67 29.48
C ARG A 85 4.60 7.04 29.25
N ALA A 86 3.63 7.80 28.73
CA ALA A 86 2.30 7.31 28.39
C ALA A 86 2.33 6.23 27.30
N VAL A 87 3.07 6.43 26.20
CA VAL A 87 3.25 5.42 25.15
C VAL A 87 3.93 4.17 25.72
N SER A 88 4.97 4.33 26.54
CA SER A 88 5.63 3.19 27.22
C SER A 88 4.66 2.43 28.11
N ALA A 89 3.84 3.14 28.90
CA ALA A 89 2.84 2.52 29.77
C ALA A 89 1.75 1.82 28.96
N PHE A 90 1.24 2.45 27.90
CA PHE A 90 0.26 1.87 26.98
C PHE A 90 0.76 0.54 26.42
N LEU A 91 1.96 0.53 25.82
CA LEU A 91 2.55 -0.69 25.25
C LEU A 91 2.82 -1.77 26.32
N LYS A 92 3.33 -1.38 27.50
CA LYS A 92 3.59 -2.30 28.61
C LYS A 92 2.32 -3.01 29.10
N HIS A 93 1.15 -2.38 29.00
CA HIS A 93 -0.12 -2.96 29.42
C HIS A 93 -0.89 -3.67 28.28
N GLY A 94 -0.20 -4.01 27.18
CA GLY A 94 -0.79 -4.74 26.06
C GLY A 94 -1.44 -3.85 24.99
N GLY A 95 -1.19 -2.54 25.04
CA GLY A 95 -1.55 -1.62 23.96
C GLY A 95 -0.80 -1.97 22.68
N ALA A 96 -1.47 -1.85 21.54
CA ALA A 96 -0.91 -2.15 20.23
C ALA A 96 -0.73 -0.87 19.40
N ALA A 97 0.38 -0.81 18.66
CA ALA A 97 0.65 0.20 17.65
C ALA A 97 1.01 -0.50 16.35
N THR A 98 0.14 -0.43 15.35
CA THR A 98 0.30 -1.14 14.08
C THR A 98 0.18 -0.17 12.92
N MET A 99 1.03 -0.35 11.91
CA MET A 99 0.85 0.38 10.66
C MET A 99 -0.38 -0.17 9.93
N ILE A 100 -1.21 0.73 9.42
CA ILE A 100 -2.43 0.45 8.68
C ILE A 100 -2.35 1.13 7.30
N TRP A 101 -3.03 0.54 6.32
CA TRP A 101 -3.16 1.09 4.98
C TRP A 101 -4.61 0.97 4.52
N GLY A 102 -5.12 2.02 3.88
CA GLY A 102 -6.51 2.05 3.46
C GLY A 102 -6.84 3.27 2.62
N VAL A 103 -8.14 3.51 2.44
CA VAL A 103 -8.71 4.64 1.73
C VAL A 103 -9.11 5.70 2.76
N LEU A 104 -8.45 6.85 2.73
CA LEU A 104 -8.78 7.97 3.58
C LEU A 104 -9.84 8.85 2.91
N ARG A 105 -11.02 8.91 3.53
CA ARG A 105 -12.13 9.83 3.19
C ARG A 105 -12.59 9.71 1.72
N ASP A 106 -12.65 8.49 1.17
CA ASP A 106 -12.95 8.16 -0.25
C ASP A 106 -12.12 8.97 -1.27
N ARG A 107 -10.90 9.39 -0.89
CA ARG A 107 -10.06 10.27 -1.73
C ARG A 107 -8.67 9.73 -2.01
N TYR A 108 -7.97 9.25 -1.00
CA TYR A 108 -6.55 8.92 -1.12
C TYR A 108 -6.23 7.57 -0.50
N PHE A 109 -5.23 6.89 -1.03
CA PHE A 109 -4.61 5.79 -0.28
C PHE A 109 -3.65 6.37 0.76
N GLN A 110 -3.75 5.93 2.02
CA GLN A 110 -2.92 6.44 3.09
C GLN A 110 -2.36 5.34 3.98
N ASN A 111 -1.09 5.50 4.38
CA ASN A 111 -0.45 4.73 5.43
C ASN A 111 -0.45 5.55 6.72
N ALA A 112 -0.92 4.95 7.81
CA ALA A 112 -0.96 5.57 9.13
C ALA A 112 -0.62 4.55 10.22
N ILE A 113 -0.64 4.97 11.48
CA ILE A 113 -0.48 4.11 12.65
C ILE A 113 -1.83 4.04 13.36
N GLN A 114 -2.33 2.83 13.61
CA GLN A 114 -3.36 2.61 14.61
C GLN A 114 -2.68 2.37 15.96
N MET A 115 -2.86 3.30 16.91
CA MET A 115 -2.39 3.11 18.29
C MET A 115 -3.60 3.02 19.21
N GLY A 116 -3.97 1.79 19.57
CA GLY A 116 -5.22 1.51 20.27
C GLY A 116 -6.44 1.99 19.49
N SER A 117 -7.19 2.95 20.04
CA SER A 117 -8.35 3.57 19.38
C SER A 117 -8.03 4.89 18.67
N LEU A 118 -6.74 5.24 18.53
CA LEU A 118 -6.29 6.42 17.79
C LEU A 118 -5.80 6.05 16.39
N TYR A 119 -6.17 6.90 15.44
CA TYR A 119 -5.52 7.07 14.15
C TYR A 119 -4.42 8.12 14.30
N ILE A 120 -3.21 7.76 13.89
CA ILE A 120 -2.03 8.64 13.94
C ILE A 120 -1.40 8.65 12.55
N ASP A 121 -1.61 9.73 11.81
CA ASP A 121 -0.99 9.94 10.51
C ASP A 121 0.23 10.83 10.70
N VAL A 122 1.42 10.25 10.57
CA VAL A 122 2.69 10.99 10.64
C VAL A 122 3.13 11.53 9.29
N ALA A 123 2.31 11.38 8.25
CA ALA A 123 2.57 11.79 6.88
C ALA A 123 1.36 12.48 6.22
N ASN A 124 0.58 13.24 6.99
CA ASN A 124 -0.66 13.86 6.51
C ASN A 124 -0.40 14.92 5.41
N ASP A 125 0.82 15.48 5.38
CA ASP A 125 1.32 16.41 4.36
C ASP A 125 1.84 15.73 3.08
N SER A 126 1.89 14.40 3.01
CA SER A 126 2.45 13.66 1.86
C SER A 126 1.56 13.65 0.61
N VAL A 127 0.34 14.16 0.68
CA VAL A 127 -0.53 14.36 -0.49
C VAL A 127 -0.73 15.85 -0.78
N ASP A 128 -0.77 16.67 0.28
CA ASP A 128 -0.91 18.11 0.23
C ASP A 128 0.07 18.73 1.25
N PRO A 129 1.18 19.32 0.77
CA PRO A 129 2.22 19.89 1.65
C PRO A 129 1.74 21.02 2.57
N ASN A 130 0.56 21.59 2.33
CA ASN A 130 0.00 22.65 3.17
C ASN A 130 -0.72 22.12 4.42
N LYS A 131 -0.92 20.80 4.52
CA LYS A 131 -1.51 20.19 5.70
C LYS A 131 -0.49 20.09 6.84
N PRO A 132 -0.96 19.97 8.10
CA PRO A 132 -0.10 19.57 9.21
C PRO A 132 0.61 18.26 8.90
N LYS A 133 1.89 18.14 9.32
CA LYS A 133 2.70 16.93 9.13
C LYS A 133 2.12 15.71 9.85
N VAL A 134 1.58 15.95 11.04
CA VAL A 134 1.01 14.94 11.93
C VAL A 134 -0.48 15.24 12.14
N GLU A 135 -1.33 14.21 12.09
CA GLU A 135 -2.74 14.27 12.47
C GLU A 135 -3.03 13.12 13.44
N ILE A 136 -3.68 13.43 14.57
CA ILE A 136 -4.11 12.43 15.55
C ILE A 136 -5.61 12.58 15.79
N LEU A 137 -6.36 11.51 15.55
CA LEU A 137 -7.82 11.48 15.69
C LEU A 137 -8.26 10.17 16.34
N PRO A 138 -9.46 10.11 16.94
CA PRO A 138 -10.13 8.83 17.16
C PRO A 138 -10.26 8.06 15.84
N MET A 139 -10.02 6.74 15.85
CA MET A 139 -10.04 5.93 14.62
C MET A 139 -11.37 6.06 13.86
N ALA A 140 -12.49 6.04 14.59
CA ALA A 140 -13.83 6.19 14.03
C ALA A 140 -14.08 7.54 13.34
N GLU A 141 -13.32 8.58 13.69
CA GLU A 141 -13.45 9.94 13.13
C GLU A 141 -12.45 10.20 12.00
N SER A 142 -11.44 9.34 11.82
CA SER A 142 -10.39 9.52 10.81
C SER A 142 -10.94 9.54 9.38
N GLY A 143 -12.02 8.78 9.15
CA GLY A 143 -12.55 8.48 7.82
C GLY A 143 -11.67 7.51 7.03
N LEU A 144 -10.73 6.80 7.68
CA LEU A 144 -9.98 5.72 7.04
C LEU A 144 -10.84 4.46 6.93
N GLU A 145 -10.85 3.87 5.74
CA GLU A 145 -11.55 2.63 5.43
C GLU A 145 -10.57 1.58 4.92
N LEU A 146 -10.83 0.31 5.20
CA LEU A 146 -10.16 -0.80 4.53
C LEU A 146 -10.57 -0.85 3.05
N VAL A 147 -9.61 -1.14 2.16
CA VAL A 147 -9.92 -1.45 0.76
C VAL A 147 -10.71 -2.76 0.73
N ARG A 148 -11.90 -2.74 0.14
CA ARG A 148 -12.89 -3.82 0.22
C ARG A 148 -12.70 -4.88 -0.86
N ASP A 149 -12.40 -4.42 -2.06
CA ASP A 149 -12.31 -5.20 -3.28
C ASP A 149 -11.53 -4.42 -4.36
N VAL A 150 -11.39 -5.04 -5.53
CA VAL A 150 -10.66 -4.48 -6.65
C VAL A 150 -11.39 -3.27 -7.25
N ASP A 151 -12.74 -3.28 -7.28
CA ASP A 151 -13.54 -2.14 -7.76
C ASP A 151 -13.33 -0.90 -6.88
N HIS A 152 -13.31 -1.07 -5.56
CA HIS A 152 -13.01 -0.01 -4.61
C HIS A 152 -11.58 0.52 -4.85
N PHE A 153 -10.59 -0.37 -4.97
CA PHE A 153 -9.22 0.03 -5.30
C PHE A 153 -9.16 0.82 -6.61
N ALA A 154 -9.75 0.31 -7.68
CA ALA A 154 -9.72 0.91 -9.02
C ALA A 154 -10.36 2.30 -9.00
N ARG A 155 -11.55 2.46 -8.39
CA ARG A 155 -12.24 3.76 -8.28
C ARG A 155 -11.36 4.81 -7.61
N ILE A 156 -10.70 4.45 -6.50
CA ILE A 156 -9.81 5.36 -5.78
C ILE A 156 -8.55 5.64 -6.60
N ALA A 157 -7.95 4.63 -7.22
CA ALA A 157 -6.77 4.79 -8.07
C ALA A 157 -7.05 5.74 -9.25
N GLU A 158 -8.16 5.56 -9.97
CA GLU A 158 -8.52 6.43 -11.10
C GLU A 158 -8.71 7.89 -10.66
N ARG A 159 -9.40 8.12 -9.54
CA ARG A 159 -9.64 9.47 -9.01
C ARG A 159 -8.35 10.10 -8.46
N TYR A 160 -7.61 9.37 -7.64
CA TYR A 160 -6.45 9.88 -6.92
C TYR A 160 -5.23 10.04 -7.82
N TRP A 161 -4.96 9.03 -8.66
CA TRP A 161 -3.78 8.99 -9.50
C TRP A 161 -4.03 9.48 -10.93
N GLY A 162 -5.29 9.72 -11.31
CA GLY A 162 -5.64 10.16 -12.66
C GLY A 162 -5.43 9.08 -13.71
N VAL A 163 -5.44 7.81 -13.32
CA VAL A 163 -5.18 6.66 -14.21
C VAL A 163 -6.49 6.09 -14.76
N ARG A 164 -6.38 5.17 -15.72
CA ARG A 164 -7.45 4.25 -16.14
C ARG A 164 -7.14 2.85 -15.66
N CYS A 165 -8.13 2.14 -15.14
CA CYS A 165 -8.00 0.77 -14.65
C CYS A 165 -8.71 -0.21 -15.60
N TYR A 166 -8.02 -1.28 -15.98
CA TYR A 166 -8.51 -2.32 -16.88
C TYR A 166 -8.32 -3.71 -16.27
N ALA A 167 -9.07 -4.69 -16.78
CA ALA A 167 -8.83 -6.10 -16.47
C ALA A 167 -7.44 -6.55 -16.96
N ASN A 168 -6.67 -7.24 -16.10
CA ASN A 168 -5.47 -7.93 -16.53
C ASN A 168 -5.82 -9.18 -17.35
N ILE A 169 -6.02 -8.99 -18.65
CA ILE A 169 -6.15 -10.08 -19.64
C ILE A 169 -4.83 -10.40 -20.34
N ALA A 170 -3.81 -9.56 -20.14
CA ALA A 170 -2.54 -9.67 -20.84
C ALA A 170 -1.66 -10.79 -20.27
N LEU A 171 -1.74 -11.02 -18.95
CA LEU A 171 -1.01 -12.06 -18.22
C LEU A 171 -1.97 -12.85 -17.30
N PRO A 172 -2.78 -13.77 -17.84
CA PRO A 172 -3.77 -14.55 -17.08
C PRO A 172 -3.28 -15.25 -15.82
N ASP A 173 -2.11 -15.88 -15.82
CA ASP A 173 -1.57 -16.60 -14.65
C ASP A 173 -1.24 -15.65 -13.50
N LEU A 174 -0.99 -14.38 -13.80
CA LEU A 174 -0.75 -13.33 -12.82
C LEU A 174 -2.04 -12.62 -12.37
N ALA A 175 -3.11 -12.70 -13.16
CA ALA A 175 -4.37 -11.99 -12.93
C ALA A 175 -5.05 -12.27 -11.58
N PRO A 176 -4.96 -13.48 -10.98
CA PRO A 176 -5.56 -13.75 -9.67
C PRO A 176 -5.02 -12.86 -8.55
N LEU A 177 -3.72 -12.53 -8.56
CA LEU A 177 -3.10 -11.65 -7.57
C LEU A 177 -2.96 -10.20 -8.05
N PHE A 178 -2.85 -10.02 -9.36
CA PHE A 178 -2.65 -8.73 -9.99
C PHE A 178 -3.72 -8.50 -11.07
N PRO A 179 -4.99 -8.27 -10.66
CA PRO A 179 -6.11 -8.24 -11.59
C PRO A 179 -6.23 -6.94 -12.39
N VAL A 180 -5.45 -5.91 -12.06
CA VAL A 180 -5.58 -4.56 -12.61
C VAL A 180 -4.40 -4.21 -13.50
N ILE A 181 -4.66 -3.79 -14.73
CA ILE A 181 -3.72 -3.02 -15.54
C ILE A 181 -4.09 -1.55 -15.38
N ILE A 182 -3.14 -0.69 -15.02
CA ILE A 182 -3.35 0.75 -15.02
C ILE A 182 -2.64 1.41 -16.20
N VAL A 183 -3.27 2.43 -16.76
CA VAL A 183 -2.69 3.31 -17.78
C VAL A 183 -2.74 4.74 -17.27
N ASP A 184 -1.58 5.39 -17.17
CA ASP A 184 -1.47 6.77 -16.69
C ASP A 184 -1.70 7.81 -17.81
N PRO A 185 -1.80 9.11 -17.48
CA PRO A 185 -1.92 10.16 -18.49
C PRO A 185 -0.76 10.26 -19.48
N LEU A 186 0.44 9.76 -19.11
CA LEU A 186 1.63 9.71 -19.95
C LEU A 186 1.73 8.42 -20.78
N LYS A 187 0.70 7.57 -20.74
CA LYS A 187 0.60 6.28 -21.43
C LYS A 187 1.60 5.24 -20.92
N HIS A 188 2.04 5.36 -19.67
CA HIS A 188 2.68 4.27 -18.96
C HIS A 188 1.65 3.22 -18.57
N VAL A 189 1.99 1.97 -18.84
CA VAL A 189 1.22 0.77 -18.56
C VAL A 189 1.97 -0.01 -17.50
N LEU A 190 1.26 -0.34 -16.42
CA LEU A 190 1.79 -1.22 -15.41
C LEU A 190 0.71 -2.08 -14.77
N LEU A 191 1.16 -3.19 -14.23
CA LEU A 191 0.33 -4.11 -13.47
C LEU A 191 0.15 -3.59 -12.04
N GLN A 192 -1.04 -3.80 -11.46
CA GLN A 192 -1.40 -3.44 -10.08
C GLN A 192 -2.29 -4.53 -9.45
N SER A 193 -2.37 -4.65 -8.13
CA SER A 193 -1.61 -3.95 -7.08
C SER A 193 -0.69 -4.92 -6.37
N ARG A 194 0.59 -4.57 -6.26
CA ARG A 194 1.61 -5.39 -5.58
C ARG A 194 1.65 -5.17 -4.06
N THR A 195 0.64 -4.52 -3.49
CA THR A 195 0.61 -4.36 -2.04
C THR A 195 0.32 -5.68 -1.36
N GLY A 196 1.10 -6.04 -0.34
CA GLY A 196 0.85 -7.24 0.45
C GLY A 196 -0.55 -7.24 1.08
N TYR A 197 -1.13 -6.06 1.29
CA TYR A 197 -2.55 -5.91 1.62
C TYR A 197 -3.44 -6.51 0.52
N MET A 198 -3.31 -6.03 -0.73
CA MET A 198 -4.16 -6.46 -1.84
C MET A 198 -3.96 -7.94 -2.15
N MET A 199 -2.72 -8.42 -2.17
CA MET A 199 -2.42 -9.84 -2.41
C MET A 199 -3.13 -10.75 -1.41
N ARG A 200 -3.17 -10.37 -0.13
CA ARG A 200 -3.92 -11.11 0.90
C ARG A 200 -5.43 -10.95 0.80
N LEU A 201 -5.92 -9.75 0.51
CA LEU A 201 -7.35 -9.52 0.30
C LEU A 201 -7.88 -10.45 -0.81
N LEU A 202 -7.13 -10.58 -1.90
CA LEU A 202 -7.48 -11.39 -3.06
C LEU A 202 -7.24 -12.89 -2.80
N GLY A 203 -6.16 -13.25 -2.10
CA GLY A 203 -5.93 -14.65 -1.70
C GLY A 203 -6.92 -15.17 -0.67
N GLY A 204 -7.32 -14.32 0.29
CA GLY A 204 -8.15 -14.69 1.45
C GLY A 204 -9.59 -15.09 1.10
N ASP A 205 -10.10 -14.68 -0.06
CA ASP A 205 -11.41 -15.11 -0.55
C ASP A 205 -11.35 -16.17 -1.66
N GLY A 206 -10.17 -16.75 -1.89
CA GLY A 206 -9.92 -17.69 -2.98
C GLY A 206 -10.07 -17.03 -4.35
N PHE A 207 -9.57 -15.80 -4.50
CA PHE A 207 -9.54 -15.01 -5.74
C PHE A 207 -10.91 -14.67 -6.31
N ARG A 208 -11.97 -14.68 -5.50
CA ARG A 208 -13.33 -14.34 -5.96
C ARG A 208 -13.45 -12.87 -6.33
N LYS A 209 -12.84 -11.97 -5.54
CA LYS A 209 -12.76 -10.53 -5.88
C LYS A 209 -12.02 -10.29 -7.21
N SER A 210 -10.91 -10.99 -7.44
CA SER A 210 -10.17 -10.91 -8.71
C SER A 210 -11.01 -11.42 -9.87
N GLU A 211 -11.65 -12.60 -9.72
CA GLU A 211 -12.52 -13.17 -10.74
C GLU A 211 -13.67 -12.22 -11.11
N GLN A 212 -14.31 -11.60 -10.12
CA GLN A 212 -15.39 -10.64 -10.34
C GLN A 212 -14.89 -9.44 -11.15
N TRP A 213 -13.79 -8.82 -10.74
CA TRP A 213 -13.18 -7.71 -11.47
C TRP A 213 -12.83 -8.09 -12.91
N LEU A 214 -12.18 -9.23 -13.12
CA LEU A 214 -11.78 -9.68 -14.46
C LEU A 214 -13.01 -9.91 -15.37
N LYS A 215 -14.16 -10.27 -14.80
CA LYS A 215 -15.43 -10.43 -15.54
C LYS A 215 -16.08 -9.10 -15.90
N THR A 216 -16.02 -8.09 -15.03
CA THR A 216 -16.83 -6.85 -15.18
C THR A 216 -16.04 -5.63 -15.59
N ALA A 217 -14.74 -5.58 -15.30
CA ALA A 217 -13.91 -4.41 -15.56
C ALA A 217 -13.75 -4.14 -17.06
N PRO A 218 -13.44 -2.90 -17.46
CA PRO A 218 -13.17 -2.56 -18.85
C PRO A 218 -12.06 -3.42 -19.45
N GLN A 219 -12.23 -3.82 -20.71
CA GLN A 219 -11.18 -4.49 -21.46
C GLN A 219 -10.08 -3.47 -21.81
N PRO A 220 -8.79 -3.80 -21.59
CA PRO A 220 -7.71 -2.92 -22.02
C PRO A 220 -7.71 -2.78 -23.54
N PRO A 221 -7.37 -1.60 -24.08
CA PRO A 221 -7.09 -1.41 -25.50
C PRO A 221 -6.06 -2.42 -26.02
N ALA A 222 -6.14 -2.77 -27.31
CA ALA A 222 -5.29 -3.80 -27.90
C ALA A 222 -3.80 -3.43 -27.83
N GLU A 223 -3.48 -2.15 -28.00
CA GLU A 223 -2.14 -1.59 -27.87
C GLU A 223 -1.55 -1.74 -26.45
N VAL A 224 -2.39 -1.69 -25.42
CA VAL A 224 -1.98 -1.91 -24.02
C VAL A 224 -1.57 -3.36 -23.82
N VAL A 225 -2.39 -4.30 -24.30
CA VAL A 225 -2.10 -5.74 -24.22
C VAL A 225 -0.85 -6.09 -25.02
N THR A 226 -0.77 -5.61 -26.26
CA THR A 226 0.38 -5.83 -27.15
C THR A 226 1.65 -5.26 -26.56
N GLY A 227 1.64 -4.00 -26.12
CA GLY A 227 2.80 -3.34 -25.54
C GLY A 227 3.32 -4.04 -24.29
N LEU A 228 2.41 -4.42 -23.38
CA LEU A 228 2.80 -5.16 -22.17
C LEU A 228 3.42 -6.51 -22.51
N ARG A 229 2.81 -7.27 -23.43
CA ARG A 229 3.30 -8.60 -23.83
C ARG A 229 4.63 -8.54 -24.58
N GLN A 230 4.82 -7.59 -25.50
CA GLN A 230 6.07 -7.45 -26.27
C GLN A 230 7.30 -7.17 -25.39
N ASN A 231 7.11 -6.52 -24.24
CA ASN A 231 8.19 -6.19 -23.32
C ASN A 231 8.33 -7.21 -22.17
N CYS A 232 7.36 -8.12 -22.01
CA CYS A 232 7.36 -9.09 -20.92
C CYS A 232 8.43 -10.18 -21.15
N PRO A 233 9.12 -10.66 -20.09
CA PRO A 233 10.06 -11.79 -20.20
C PRO A 233 9.44 -13.04 -20.85
N ALA A 234 10.21 -13.71 -21.71
CA ALA A 234 9.74 -14.85 -22.49
C ALA A 234 9.21 -16.02 -21.64
N ASP A 235 9.80 -16.26 -20.47
CA ASP A 235 9.36 -17.30 -19.54
C ASP A 235 8.01 -16.96 -18.87
N ILE A 236 7.72 -15.68 -18.62
CA ILE A 236 6.40 -15.23 -18.16
C ILE A 236 5.38 -15.38 -19.30
N LEU A 237 5.76 -15.05 -20.53
CA LEU A 237 4.88 -15.25 -21.69
C LEU A 237 4.60 -16.73 -21.97
N ALA A 238 5.56 -17.61 -21.73
CA ALA A 238 5.42 -19.05 -21.92
C ALA A 238 4.35 -19.66 -21.00
N THR A 239 4.20 -19.14 -19.77
CA THR A 239 3.11 -19.52 -18.88
C THR A 239 1.81 -18.77 -19.16
N ASN A 240 1.86 -17.72 -20.00
CA ASN A 240 0.70 -16.92 -20.39
C ASN A 240 0.46 -16.95 -21.92
N PRO A 241 0.25 -18.14 -22.53
CA PRO A 241 0.20 -18.27 -23.99
C PRO A 241 -1.03 -17.63 -24.63
N VAL A 242 -2.14 -17.56 -23.89
CA VAL A 242 -3.43 -17.01 -24.35
C VAL A 242 -3.72 -15.74 -23.58
N ALA A 243 -3.97 -14.61 -24.25
CA ALA A 243 -4.24 -13.32 -23.63
C ALA A 243 -5.73 -12.94 -23.73
N THR A 244 -6.58 -13.66 -23.02
CA THR A 244 -8.04 -13.44 -23.05
C THR A 244 -8.64 -13.29 -21.66
N ARG A 245 -9.85 -12.74 -21.61
CA ARG A 245 -10.63 -12.61 -20.38
C ARG A 245 -10.95 -13.98 -19.79
N GLU A 246 -11.31 -14.94 -20.64
CA GLU A 246 -11.67 -16.30 -20.26
C GLU A 246 -10.47 -16.99 -19.60
N ALA A 247 -9.26 -16.82 -20.14
CA ALA A 247 -8.04 -17.36 -19.55
C ALA A 247 -7.78 -16.74 -18.16
N ALA A 248 -7.88 -15.41 -18.03
CA ALA A 248 -7.65 -14.71 -16.76
C ALA A 248 -8.68 -15.10 -15.68
N VAL A 249 -9.96 -15.20 -16.06
CA VAL A 249 -11.04 -15.68 -15.18
C VAL A 249 -10.82 -17.16 -14.81
N GLY A 250 -10.41 -17.98 -15.77
CA GLY A 250 -10.09 -19.40 -15.57
C GLY A 250 -8.96 -19.61 -14.58
N ALA A 251 -7.92 -18.77 -14.62
CA ALA A 251 -6.79 -18.82 -13.68
C ALA A 251 -7.22 -18.65 -12.22
N CYS A 252 -8.19 -17.75 -11.94
CA CYS A 252 -8.75 -17.59 -10.60
C CYS A 252 -9.41 -18.89 -10.09
N SER A 253 -10.18 -19.56 -10.95
CA SER A 253 -10.83 -20.83 -10.60
C SER A 253 -9.80 -21.94 -10.37
N ALA A 254 -8.79 -22.03 -11.23
CA ALA A 254 -7.73 -23.03 -11.12
C ALA A 254 -6.91 -22.89 -9.82
N LEU A 255 -6.58 -21.66 -9.41
CA LEU A 255 -5.87 -21.43 -8.14
C LEU A 255 -6.77 -21.64 -6.92
N ARG A 256 -8.06 -21.32 -7.01
CA ARG A 256 -9.02 -21.59 -5.92
C ARG A 256 -9.07 -23.08 -5.56
N GLN A 257 -8.98 -23.96 -6.55
CA GLN A 257 -8.93 -25.41 -6.33
C GLN A 257 -7.65 -25.86 -5.61
N LYS A 258 -6.61 -25.01 -5.57
CA LYS A 258 -5.31 -25.26 -4.97
C LYS A 258 -5.06 -24.38 -3.73
N VAL A 259 -6.07 -23.71 -3.19
CA VAL A 259 -5.88 -22.68 -2.16
C VAL A 259 -5.19 -23.21 -0.88
N SER A 260 -5.37 -24.49 -0.56
CA SER A 260 -4.70 -25.16 0.56
C SER A 260 -3.18 -25.31 0.41
N THR A 261 -2.64 -25.09 -0.79
CA THR A 261 -1.21 -25.17 -1.11
C THR A 261 -0.58 -23.80 -1.37
N LEU A 262 -1.33 -22.71 -1.21
CA LEU A 262 -0.84 -21.35 -1.45
C LEU A 262 -0.29 -20.78 -0.14
N ASP A 263 0.98 -21.06 0.13
CA ASP A 263 1.68 -20.58 1.31
C ASP A 263 2.35 -19.20 1.08
N GLY A 264 3.08 -18.72 2.08
CA GLY A 264 3.82 -17.47 1.97
C GLY A 264 4.91 -17.50 0.89
N ALA A 265 5.52 -18.66 0.62
CA ALA A 265 6.57 -18.79 -0.39
C ALA A 265 6.00 -18.61 -1.80
N TRP A 266 4.80 -19.12 -2.06
CA TRP A 266 4.10 -18.88 -3.32
C TRP A 266 3.77 -17.39 -3.53
N ILE A 267 3.30 -16.70 -2.49
CA ILE A 267 3.03 -15.25 -2.56
C ILE A 267 4.30 -14.47 -2.92
N GLU A 268 5.43 -14.80 -2.30
CA GLU A 268 6.73 -14.17 -2.61
C GLU A 268 7.19 -14.49 -4.04
N GLN A 269 7.01 -15.73 -4.52
CA GLN A 269 7.30 -16.09 -5.90
C GLN A 269 6.49 -15.25 -6.89
N MET A 270 5.19 -15.08 -6.64
CA MET A 270 4.32 -14.25 -7.49
C MET A 270 4.72 -12.77 -7.44
N ALA A 271 5.14 -12.27 -6.27
CA ALA A 271 5.70 -10.92 -6.14
C ALA A 271 7.01 -10.75 -6.92
N ALA A 272 7.86 -11.78 -6.97
CA ALA A 272 9.09 -11.77 -7.77
C ALA A 272 8.79 -11.79 -9.27
N LEU A 273 7.75 -12.52 -9.72
CA LEU A 273 7.30 -12.47 -11.11
C LEU A 273 6.77 -11.08 -11.48
N PHE A 274 5.95 -10.47 -10.61
CA PHE A 274 5.47 -9.11 -10.80
C PHE A 274 6.63 -8.13 -11.02
N ASP A 275 7.70 -8.23 -10.24
CA ASP A 275 8.86 -7.33 -10.34
C ASP A 275 9.58 -7.38 -11.69
N ARG A 276 9.43 -8.49 -12.40
CA ARG A 276 10.02 -8.73 -13.71
C ARG A 276 9.11 -8.26 -14.86
N VAL A 277 7.82 -7.99 -14.58
CA VAL A 277 6.93 -7.36 -15.55
C VAL A 277 7.35 -5.89 -15.70
N PRO A 278 7.74 -5.44 -16.89
CA PRO A 278 8.19 -4.08 -17.08
C PRO A 278 7.03 -3.09 -16.99
N GLU A 279 7.38 -1.87 -16.61
CA GLU A 279 6.54 -0.71 -16.94
C GLU A 279 6.78 -0.38 -18.41
N VAL A 280 5.71 -0.25 -19.19
CA VAL A 280 5.80 -0.05 -20.63
C VAL A 280 5.19 1.29 -20.99
N ARG A 281 5.88 2.09 -21.79
CA ARG A 281 5.30 3.30 -22.39
C ARG A 281 4.74 2.95 -23.77
N ILE A 282 3.45 3.16 -23.99
CA ILE A 282 2.87 3.03 -25.33
C ILE A 282 3.26 4.27 -26.12
N LEU A 283 4.19 4.11 -27.06
CA LEU A 283 4.67 5.19 -27.93
C LEU A 283 3.85 5.19 -29.22
N ASP A 284 2.77 5.97 -29.26
CA ASP A 284 2.09 6.32 -30.53
C ASP A 284 2.04 7.84 -30.76
N THR A 285 2.91 8.63 -30.12
CA THR A 285 3.01 10.07 -30.42
C THR A 285 4.40 10.62 -30.06
N PRO A 286 5.06 11.40 -30.95
CA PRO A 286 6.26 12.12 -30.58
C PRO A 286 5.87 13.23 -29.60
N SER A 287 6.04 12.97 -28.30
CA SER A 287 5.99 14.01 -27.27
C SER A 287 7.37 14.18 -26.66
N LYS A 288 7.72 15.45 -26.43
CA LYS A 288 8.98 15.88 -25.84
C LYS A 288 9.33 15.04 -24.59
N PRO A 289 10.63 14.86 -24.29
CA PRO A 289 11.04 14.18 -23.06
C PRO A 289 10.43 14.91 -21.85
N VAL A 290 9.62 14.18 -21.09
CA VAL A 290 9.09 14.54 -19.78
C VAL A 290 9.69 13.54 -18.78
N PRO A 291 10.03 13.95 -17.54
CA PRO A 291 10.77 13.11 -16.60
C PRO A 291 10.08 11.76 -16.30
N LEU A 292 10.88 10.73 -16.01
CA LEU A 292 10.41 9.40 -15.59
C LEU A 292 9.55 9.51 -14.31
N ILE A 293 8.34 8.95 -14.34
CA ILE A 293 7.50 8.75 -13.16
C ILE A 293 7.79 7.34 -12.62
N ASP A 294 8.32 7.20 -11.40
CA ASP A 294 8.41 5.89 -10.75
C ASP A 294 7.05 5.47 -10.19
N MET A 295 6.25 4.78 -11.01
CA MET A 295 4.96 4.21 -10.60
C MET A 295 5.09 2.87 -9.89
N LYS A 296 6.28 2.26 -9.86
CA LYS A 296 6.55 1.01 -9.14
C LYS A 296 6.53 1.21 -7.62
N ARG A 297 6.67 2.46 -7.14
CA ARG A 297 6.65 2.83 -5.72
C ARG A 297 5.27 3.25 -5.20
N THR A 298 4.19 2.70 -5.75
CA THR A 298 2.88 2.80 -5.08
C THR A 298 2.80 1.79 -3.93
N ASN A 299 3.23 2.23 -2.74
CA ASN A 299 2.77 1.77 -1.42
C ASN A 299 2.91 0.29 -1.01
N ALA A 300 3.95 -0.44 -1.42
CA ALA A 300 4.45 -1.60 -0.68
C ALA A 300 5.75 -2.16 -1.28
N ARG A 301 6.90 -1.87 -0.65
CA ARG A 301 8.03 -2.79 -0.66
C ARG A 301 8.51 -2.92 0.78
N PHE A 302 8.47 -4.14 1.33
CA PHE A 302 9.14 -4.45 2.57
C PHE A 302 10.61 -4.76 2.24
N ILE A 303 11.54 -4.08 2.91
CA ILE A 303 12.92 -4.53 3.03
C ILE A 303 12.94 -5.43 4.26
N THR A 304 13.24 -6.71 4.07
CA THR A 304 13.50 -7.64 5.17
C THR A 304 14.82 -7.25 5.85
N SER A 305 14.76 -6.75 7.08
CA SER A 305 15.93 -6.72 7.96
C SER A 305 15.95 -8.01 8.77
N GLU A 306 16.59 -9.06 8.26
CA GLU A 306 17.16 -10.09 9.12
C GLU A 306 18.38 -9.49 9.83
N ALA A 307 18.21 -9.08 11.09
CA ALA A 307 19.22 -9.07 12.16
C ALA A 307 18.71 -8.21 13.33
N ALA A 308 17.97 -8.82 14.24
CA ALA A 308 17.86 -8.35 15.62
C ALA A 308 17.45 -9.52 16.52
N ALA A 309 18.35 -10.51 16.61
CA ALA A 309 18.34 -11.54 17.64
C ALA A 309 19.77 -11.67 18.18
N ALA A 310 20.14 -10.76 19.08
CA ALA A 310 21.10 -10.98 20.17
C ALA A 310 21.31 -9.65 20.94
N ALA A 311 21.14 -9.75 22.27
CA ALA A 311 21.37 -8.75 23.33
C ALA A 311 20.30 -7.67 23.56
#